data_AF-A0A4V0HYI4-F1
#
_entry.id   AF-A0A4V0HYI4-F1
#
_cell.length_a   1.000
_cell.length_b   1.000
_cell.length_c   1.000
_cell.angle_alpha   90.00
_cell.angle_beta   90.00
_cell.angle_gamma   90.00
#
_symmetry.space_group_name_H-M   'P 1'
#
loop_
_entity.id
_entity.type
_entity.pdbx_description
1 polymer ?
#
loop_
_entity_poly.entity_id
_entity_poly.type
_entity_poly.pdbx_seq_one_letter_code
_entity_poly.pdbx_strand_id
1 'polypeptide(L)'
;MRILVMAGACVWGAVALLELTDAGVGCLSQLFLVLGGGAIALTWIGVSIARPQVFSTPRVRWCWWAVPAIGLLAAVLAVTNVGLTIRVWLSDAELREFAEAVIADPDQGKPSPRRIGLLTVDRVWADERQVRIYTAPSGFLDCAGVVYCPDGDEPRPPGRHSHLFGPWWWYWERF
;
A
#
# COMPACT_ATOMS: atom_id res chain seq x y z
N MET A 1 12.20 -22.35 17.80
CA MET A 1 12.90 -21.26 17.08
C MET A 1 12.51 -21.17 15.60
N ARG A 2 12.74 -22.20 14.75
CA ARG A 2 12.36 -22.18 13.31
C ARG A 2 10.89 -21.82 13.06
N ILE A 3 9.97 -22.48 13.77
CA ILE A 3 8.51 -22.22 13.66
C ILE A 3 8.17 -20.77 14.04
N LEU A 4 8.82 -20.22 15.08
CA LEU A 4 8.59 -18.84 15.51
C LEU A 4 9.04 -17.82 14.46
N VAL A 5 10.18 -18.06 13.79
CA VAL A 5 10.64 -17.19 12.69
C VAL A 5 9.67 -17.23 11.52
N MET A 6 9.19 -18.43 11.15
CA MET A 6 8.21 -18.56 10.06
C MET A 6 6.87 -17.90 10.41
N ALA A 7 6.34 -18.16 11.60
CA ALA A 7 5.10 -17.54 12.07
C ALA A 7 5.24 -16.01 12.15
N GLY A 8 6.35 -15.52 12.68
CA GLY A 8 6.67 -14.10 12.73
C GLY A 8 6.75 -13.48 11.34
N ALA A 9 7.41 -14.14 10.38
CA ALA A 9 7.48 -13.69 9.00
C ALA A 9 6.10 -13.67 8.32
N CYS A 10 5.25 -14.67 8.57
CA CYS A 10 3.88 -14.68 8.03
C CYS A 10 3.03 -13.56 8.60
N VAL A 11 3.07 -13.34 9.93
CA VAL A 11 2.33 -12.25 10.58
C VAL A 11 2.83 -10.89 10.09
N TRP A 12 4.15 -10.69 10.07
CA TRP A 12 4.76 -9.48 9.55
C TRP A 12 4.40 -9.26 8.08
N GLY A 13 4.44 -10.30 7.26
CA GLY A 13 4.08 -10.24 5.84
C GLY A 13 2.62 -9.85 5.64
N ALA A 14 1.70 -10.40 6.43
CA ALA A 14 0.28 -10.03 6.37
C ALA A 14 0.06 -8.55 6.72
N VAL A 15 0.73 -8.04 7.76
CA VAL A 15 0.67 -6.62 8.14
C VAL A 15 1.28 -5.74 7.05
N ALA A 16 2.47 -6.12 6.54
CA ALA A 16 3.15 -5.40 5.46
C ALA A 16 2.28 -5.33 4.20
N LEU A 17 1.57 -6.41 3.84
CA LEU A 17 0.65 -6.42 2.71
C LEU A 17 -0.51 -5.44 2.89
N LEU A 18 -1.10 -5.36 4.08
CA LEU A 18 -2.21 -4.45 4.34
C LEU A 18 -1.78 -2.98 4.27
N GLU A 19 -0.62 -2.65 4.81
CA GLU A 19 -0.09 -1.29 4.82
C GLU A 19 0.44 -0.89 3.43
N LEU A 20 1.36 -1.67 2.85
CA LEU A 20 2.06 -1.30 1.60
C LEU A 20 1.16 -1.27 0.36
N THR A 21 -0.03 -1.87 0.41
CA THR A 21 -0.98 -1.83 -0.71
C THR A 21 -2.00 -0.70 -0.57
N ASP A 22 -2.02 0.03 0.53
CA ASP A 22 -2.75 1.29 0.64
C ASP A 22 -1.95 2.42 -0.02
N ALA A 23 -2.62 3.46 -0.55
CA ALA A 23 -1.92 4.52 -1.28
C ALA A 23 -1.06 5.41 -0.36
N GLY A 24 -1.27 5.33 0.95
CA GLY A 24 -0.51 6.05 1.95
C GLY A 24 -0.10 5.17 3.13
N VAL A 25 1.20 5.02 3.34
CA VAL A 25 1.76 4.43 4.56
C VAL A 25 2.34 5.56 5.40
N GLY A 26 1.89 5.68 6.64
CA GLY A 26 2.48 6.64 7.58
C GLY A 26 3.97 6.34 7.81
N CYS A 27 4.79 7.39 7.95
CA CYS A 27 6.24 7.25 8.16
C CYS A 27 6.57 6.32 9.36
N LEU A 28 5.79 6.40 10.44
CA LEU A 28 5.94 5.52 11.60
C LEU A 28 5.64 4.05 11.25
N SER A 29 4.56 3.78 10.53
CA SER A 29 4.24 2.42 10.06
C SER A 29 5.36 1.86 9.19
N GLN A 30 5.89 2.67 8.27
CA GLN A 30 7.00 2.26 7.41
C GLN A 30 8.28 1.97 8.20
N LEU A 31 8.59 2.78 9.22
CA LEU A 31 9.71 2.53 10.13
C LEU A 31 9.55 1.20 10.87
N PHE A 32 8.36 0.93 11.44
CA PHE A 32 8.08 -0.34 12.12
C PHE A 32 8.16 -1.54 11.18
N LEU A 33 7.68 -1.41 9.94
CA LEU A 33 7.78 -2.46 8.94
C LEU A 33 9.24 -2.77 8.58
N VAL A 34 10.06 -1.74 8.37
CA VAL A 34 11.49 -1.90 8.04
C VAL A 34 12.24 -2.54 9.21
N LEU A 35 12.05 -2.05 10.44
CA LEU A 35 12.71 -2.60 11.63
C LEU A 35 12.27 -4.04 11.91
N GLY A 36 10.97 -4.32 11.82
CA GLY A 36 10.41 -5.66 12.00
C GLY A 36 10.93 -6.65 10.95
N GLY A 37 10.91 -6.25 9.67
CA GLY A 37 11.41 -7.07 8.57
C GLY A 37 12.91 -7.32 8.68
N GLY A 38 13.68 -6.29 9.05
CA GLY A 38 15.12 -6.39 9.30
C GLY A 38 15.45 -7.36 10.44
N ALA A 39 14.73 -7.29 11.57
CA ALA A 39 14.92 -8.21 12.69
C ALA A 39 14.60 -9.66 12.30
N ILE A 40 13.53 -9.89 11.54
CA ILE A 40 13.17 -11.22 11.02
C ILE A 40 14.24 -11.73 10.05
N ALA A 41 14.72 -10.90 9.13
CA ALA A 41 15.76 -11.25 8.17
C ALA A 41 17.08 -11.63 8.87
N LEU A 42 17.55 -10.82 9.82
CA LEU A 42 18.75 -11.12 10.61
C LEU A 42 18.61 -12.42 11.40
N THR A 43 17.44 -12.65 12.01
CA THR A 43 17.16 -13.89 12.74
C THR A 43 17.15 -15.09 11.79
N TRP A 44 16.54 -14.96 10.60
CA TRP A 44 16.52 -16.01 9.59
C TRP A 44 17.93 -16.35 9.09
N ILE A 45 18.77 -15.35 8.80
CA ILE A 45 20.17 -15.54 8.40
C ILE A 45 20.94 -16.25 9.53
N GLY A 46 20.87 -15.73 10.76
CA GLY A 46 21.57 -16.30 11.92
C GLY A 46 21.18 -17.76 12.18
N VAL A 47 19.89 -18.09 12.11
CA VAL A 47 19.41 -19.48 12.25
C VAL A 47 19.88 -20.36 11.09
N SER A 48 19.91 -19.83 9.87
CA SER A 48 20.35 -20.57 8.68
C SER A 48 21.84 -20.93 8.75
N ILE A 49 22.68 -20.01 9.23
CA ILE A 49 24.12 -20.23 9.43
C ILE A 49 24.37 -21.18 10.61
N ALA A 50 23.72 -20.94 11.76
CA ALA A 50 23.95 -21.73 12.97
C ALA A 50 23.40 -23.16 12.90
N ARG A 51 22.40 -23.41 12.04
CA ARG A 51 21.71 -24.71 11.95
C ARG A 51 21.45 -25.13 10.50
N PRO A 52 22.49 -25.50 9.72
CA PRO A 52 22.36 -25.85 8.29
C PRO A 52 21.42 -27.05 8.03
N GLN A 53 21.16 -27.86 9.06
CA GLN A 53 20.14 -28.91 9.06
C GLN A 53 18.71 -28.42 8.75
N VAL A 54 18.44 -27.11 8.72
CA VAL A 54 17.18 -26.57 8.18
C VAL A 54 16.95 -26.94 6.71
N PHE A 55 18.02 -27.17 5.95
CA PHE A 55 17.96 -27.42 4.51
C PHE A 55 17.95 -28.90 4.13
N SER A 56 18.09 -29.82 5.10
CA SER A 56 18.23 -31.25 4.83
C SER A 56 16.91 -31.95 4.49
N THR A 57 15.79 -31.49 5.05
CA THR A 57 14.47 -32.06 4.77
C THR A 57 13.73 -31.21 3.72
N PRO A 58 13.25 -31.77 2.61
CA PRO A 58 12.66 -30.98 1.51
C PRO A 58 11.46 -30.15 1.94
N ARG A 59 10.55 -30.69 2.77
CA ARG A 59 9.38 -29.94 3.27
C ARG A 59 9.78 -28.76 4.16
N VAL A 60 10.74 -28.96 5.05
CA VAL A 60 11.25 -27.90 5.94
C VAL A 60 11.98 -26.84 5.14
N ARG A 61 12.78 -27.25 4.14
CA ARG A 61 13.46 -26.35 3.22
C ARG A 61 12.50 -25.43 2.48
N TRP A 62 11.43 -25.99 1.89
CA TRP A 62 10.43 -25.18 1.18
C TRP A 62 9.75 -24.16 2.10
N CYS A 63 9.31 -24.57 3.28
CA CYS A 63 8.74 -23.64 4.26
C CYS A 63 9.75 -22.59 4.74
N TRP A 64 11.03 -22.95 4.87
CA TRP A 64 12.09 -22.04 5.32
C TRP A 64 12.38 -20.94 4.29
N TRP A 65 12.27 -21.24 3.00
CA TRP A 65 12.38 -20.28 1.90
C TRP A 65 11.19 -19.34 1.77
N ALA A 66 10.06 -19.62 2.43
CA ALA A 66 8.92 -18.70 2.44
C ALA A 66 9.27 -17.36 3.10
N VAL A 67 10.18 -17.34 4.09
CA VAL A 67 10.59 -16.11 4.80
C VAL A 67 11.20 -15.06 3.86
N PRO A 68 12.29 -15.36 3.12
CA PRO A 68 12.82 -14.41 2.15
C PRO A 68 11.88 -14.14 0.98
N ALA A 69 11.01 -15.10 0.60
CA ALA A 69 10.00 -14.86 -0.43
C ALA A 69 8.97 -13.81 0.00
N ILE A 70 8.49 -13.86 1.25
CA ILE A 70 7.60 -12.85 1.84
C ILE A 70 8.31 -11.49 1.89
N GLY A 71 9.58 -11.46 2.32
CA GLY A 71 10.38 -10.23 2.34
C GLY A 71 10.54 -9.62 0.94
N LEU A 72 10.82 -10.44 -0.07
CA LEU A 72 10.93 -10.01 -1.46
C LEU A 72 9.60 -9.47 -1.99
N LEU A 73 8.49 -10.17 -1.72
CA LEU A 73 7.15 -9.72 -2.11
C LEU A 73 6.82 -8.35 -1.49
N ALA A 74 7.10 -8.17 -0.20
CA ALA A 74 6.91 -6.88 0.47
C ALA A 74 7.78 -5.79 -0.17
N ALA A 75 9.05 -6.08 -0.49
CA ALA A 75 9.94 -5.12 -1.16
C ALA A 75 9.43 -4.72 -2.56
N VAL A 76 8.93 -5.68 -3.34
CA VAL A 76 8.34 -5.40 -4.66
C VAL A 76 7.11 -4.52 -4.51
N LEU A 77 6.23 -4.81 -3.55
CA LEU A 77 5.05 -3.98 -3.29
C LEU A 77 5.38 -2.59 -2.75
N ALA A 78 6.47 -2.44 -2.00
CA ALA A 78 6.91 -1.13 -1.50
C ALA A 78 7.48 -0.21 -2.59
N VAL A 79 8.02 -0.79 -3.67
CA VAL A 79 8.66 -0.03 -4.77
C VAL A 79 7.74 0.14 -5.98
N THR A 80 6.70 -0.69 -6.09
CA THR A 80 5.76 -0.69 -7.22
C THR A 80 4.36 -0.29 -6.78
N ASN A 81 3.62 0.38 -7.66
CA ASN A 81 2.22 0.74 -7.38
C ASN A 81 1.24 -0.43 -7.60
N VAL A 82 1.71 -1.66 -7.83
CA VAL A 82 0.87 -2.80 -8.23
C VAL A 82 -0.22 -3.09 -7.19
N GLY A 83 0.12 -3.04 -5.91
CA GLY A 83 -0.85 -3.26 -4.84
C GLY A 83 -1.97 -2.23 -4.86
N LEU A 84 -1.60 -0.96 -5.00
CA LEU A 84 -2.55 0.14 -5.13
C LEU A 84 -3.39 0.00 -6.40
N THR A 85 -2.77 -0.27 -7.55
CA THR A 85 -3.48 -0.49 -8.82
C THR A 85 -4.56 -1.56 -8.67
N ILE A 86 -4.24 -2.68 -8.03
CA ILE A 86 -5.20 -3.77 -7.80
C ILE A 86 -6.35 -3.31 -6.89
N ARG A 87 -6.07 -2.60 -5.79
CA ARG A 87 -7.13 -2.10 -4.90
C ARG A 87 -8.06 -1.11 -5.59
N VAL A 88 -7.49 -0.19 -6.38
CA VAL A 88 -8.26 0.79 -7.16
C VAL A 88 -9.08 0.07 -8.23
N TRP A 89 -8.52 -0.93 -8.91
CA TRP A 89 -9.23 -1.74 -9.90
C TRP A 89 -10.39 -2.52 -9.28
N LEU A 90 -10.19 -3.13 -8.12
CA LEU A 90 -11.23 -3.84 -7.38
C LEU A 90 -12.31 -2.92 -6.81
N SER A 91 -12.02 -1.62 -6.67
CA SER A 91 -12.94 -0.62 -6.09
C SER A 91 -13.38 0.41 -7.13
N ASP A 92 -13.17 0.16 -8.44
CA ASP A 92 -13.39 1.16 -9.50
C ASP A 92 -14.83 1.66 -9.53
N ALA A 93 -15.81 0.76 -9.35
CA ALA A 93 -17.22 1.11 -9.36
C ALA A 93 -17.57 2.06 -8.20
N GLU A 94 -17.19 1.69 -6.97
CA GLU A 94 -17.50 2.48 -5.77
C GLU A 94 -16.74 3.82 -5.75
N LEU A 95 -15.48 3.82 -6.18
CA LEU A 95 -14.67 5.03 -6.25
C LEU A 95 -15.19 5.98 -7.34
N ARG A 96 -15.66 5.45 -8.47
CA ARG A 96 -16.23 6.25 -9.55
C ARG A 96 -17.57 6.85 -9.16
N GLU A 97 -18.48 6.03 -8.61
CA GLU A 97 -19.77 6.51 -8.10
C GLU A 97 -19.55 7.63 -7.07
N PHE A 98 -18.58 7.43 -6.17
CA PHE A 98 -18.22 8.45 -5.21
C PHE A 98 -17.67 9.72 -5.87
N ALA A 99 -16.72 9.60 -6.80
CA ALA A 99 -16.13 10.75 -7.48
C ALA A 99 -17.18 11.55 -8.26
N GLU A 100 -18.06 10.88 -8.99
CA GLU A 100 -19.18 11.49 -9.71
C GLU A 100 -20.14 12.21 -8.76
N ALA A 101 -20.43 11.61 -7.59
CA ALA A 101 -21.27 12.23 -6.56
C ALA A 101 -20.63 13.50 -5.97
N VAL A 102 -19.32 13.51 -5.76
CA VAL A 102 -18.59 14.71 -5.28
C VAL A 102 -18.53 15.80 -6.35
N ILE A 103 -18.40 15.44 -7.63
CA ILE A 103 -18.47 16.43 -8.73
C ILE A 103 -19.87 17.06 -8.80
N ALA A 104 -20.93 16.25 -8.65
CA ALA A 104 -22.30 16.72 -8.69
C ALA A 104 -22.68 17.57 -7.46
N ASP A 105 -22.16 17.22 -6.29
CA ASP A 105 -22.38 17.94 -5.03
C ASP A 105 -21.08 18.01 -4.20
N PRO A 106 -20.36 19.15 -4.27
CA PRO A 106 -19.11 19.35 -3.54
C PRO A 106 -19.24 19.19 -2.02
N ASP A 107 -20.44 19.36 -1.46
CA ASP A 107 -20.67 19.18 -0.03
C ASP A 107 -20.52 17.72 0.42
N GLN A 108 -20.65 16.76 -0.50
CA GLN A 108 -20.35 15.34 -0.23
C GLN A 108 -18.86 15.08 -0.03
N GLY A 109 -17.99 15.99 -0.48
CA GLY A 109 -16.54 15.95 -0.29
C GLY A 109 -16.05 16.39 1.09
N LYS A 110 -16.96 16.79 1.99
CA LYS A 110 -16.60 17.27 3.34
C LYS A 110 -15.68 16.28 4.09
N PRO A 111 -14.65 16.79 4.79
CA PRO A 111 -13.63 15.96 5.43
C PRO A 111 -14.26 15.06 6.48
N SER A 112 -14.33 13.78 6.17
CA SER A 112 -14.73 12.72 7.10
C SER A 112 -13.94 11.47 6.75
N PRO A 113 -13.18 10.91 7.71
CA PRO A 113 -12.54 9.61 7.53
C PRO A 113 -13.61 8.58 7.19
N ARG A 114 -13.54 8.00 6.00
CA ARG A 114 -14.49 6.98 5.53
C ARG A 114 -13.79 5.95 4.68
N ARG A 115 -14.42 4.79 4.53
CA ARG A 115 -13.93 3.72 3.67
C ARG A 115 -14.73 3.70 2.37
N ILE A 116 -14.03 3.68 1.24
CA ILE A 116 -14.64 3.58 -0.10
C ILE A 116 -14.01 2.37 -0.80
N GLY A 117 -14.79 1.31 -0.96
CA GLY A 117 -14.29 0.00 -1.36
C GLY A 117 -13.17 -0.51 -0.44
N LEU A 118 -11.98 -0.73 -1.03
CA LEU A 118 -10.79 -1.18 -0.31
C LEU A 118 -9.87 -0.06 0.18
N LEU A 119 -10.20 1.21 -0.09
CA LEU A 119 -9.38 2.35 0.28
C LEU A 119 -9.94 3.05 1.52
N THR A 120 -9.03 3.40 2.44
CA THR A 120 -9.34 4.32 3.53
C THR A 120 -9.17 5.73 2.99
N VAL A 121 -10.18 6.58 3.13
CA VAL A 121 -10.19 7.95 2.62
C VAL A 121 -10.16 8.90 3.81
N ASP A 122 -9.14 9.76 3.85
CA ASP A 122 -8.96 10.79 4.88
C ASP A 122 -9.65 12.10 4.46
N ARG A 123 -9.37 12.54 3.23
CA ARG A 123 -9.84 13.81 2.68
C ARG A 123 -10.16 13.67 1.21
N VAL A 124 -11.06 14.50 0.74
CA VAL A 124 -11.40 14.63 -0.67
C VAL A 124 -11.28 16.07 -1.08
N TRP A 125 -10.75 16.29 -2.28
CA TRP A 125 -10.75 17.59 -2.94
C TRP A 125 -11.26 17.41 -4.35
N ALA A 126 -12.13 18.29 -4.81
CA ALA A 126 -12.70 18.21 -6.15
C ALA A 126 -12.68 19.59 -6.81
N ASP A 127 -12.47 19.57 -8.12
CA ASP A 127 -12.72 20.69 -9.02
C ASP A 127 -13.61 20.20 -10.18
N GLU A 128 -13.88 21.07 -11.16
CA GLU A 128 -14.71 20.75 -12.33
C GLU A 128 -14.13 19.64 -13.24
N ARG A 129 -12.88 19.21 -13.03
CA ARG A 129 -12.12 18.32 -13.93
C ARG A 129 -11.57 17.07 -13.25
N GLN A 130 -11.41 17.05 -11.94
CA GLN A 130 -10.77 15.94 -11.23
C GLN A 130 -11.23 15.86 -9.77
N VAL A 131 -11.23 14.64 -9.25
CA VAL A 131 -11.46 14.36 -7.83
C VAL A 131 -10.21 13.70 -7.26
N ARG A 132 -9.64 14.31 -6.23
CA ARG A 132 -8.52 13.78 -5.46
C ARG A 132 -9.01 13.14 -4.18
N ILE A 133 -8.67 11.89 -4.02
CA ILE A 133 -9.01 11.06 -2.87
C ILE A 133 -7.70 10.80 -2.12
N TYR A 134 -7.54 11.46 -0.98
CA TYR A 134 -6.38 11.29 -0.10
C TYR A 134 -6.62 10.06 0.77
N THR A 135 -5.66 9.12 0.77
CA THR A 135 -5.79 7.84 1.48
C THR A 135 -4.87 7.71 2.70
N ALA A 136 -3.74 8.42 2.68
CA ALA A 136 -2.94 8.59 3.88
C ALA A 136 -3.58 9.65 4.78
N PRO A 137 -3.67 9.44 6.10
CA PRO A 137 -3.84 10.57 7.00
C PRO A 137 -2.69 11.55 6.74
N SER A 138 -3.03 12.83 6.59
CA SER A 138 -2.07 13.93 6.45
C SER A 138 -1.02 13.91 7.59
N GLY A 139 0.04 13.12 7.40
CA GLY A 139 1.16 13.03 8.31
C GLY A 139 2.05 14.26 8.20
N PHE A 140 3.14 14.27 8.97
CA PHE A 140 4.01 15.43 9.14
C PHE A 140 4.69 15.98 7.85
N LEU A 141 4.71 15.24 6.73
CA LEU A 141 5.52 15.63 5.55
C LEU A 141 4.90 15.37 4.16
N ASP A 142 4.09 14.32 3.97
CA ASP A 142 3.64 13.92 2.63
C ASP A 142 2.17 13.47 2.60
N CYS A 143 1.50 13.72 1.48
CA CYS A 143 0.16 13.24 1.15
C CYS A 143 0.21 12.34 -0.09
N ALA A 144 -0.48 11.21 -0.04
CA ALA A 144 -0.59 10.30 -1.18
C ALA A 144 -2.04 9.83 -1.34
N GLY A 145 -2.42 9.58 -2.59
CA GLY A 145 -3.79 9.24 -2.91
C GLY A 145 -4.00 8.86 -4.36
N VAL A 146 -5.27 8.85 -4.75
CA VAL A 146 -5.69 8.60 -6.13
C VAL A 146 -6.46 9.79 -6.68
N VAL A 147 -6.23 10.11 -7.95
CA VAL A 147 -6.98 11.12 -8.70
C VAL A 147 -7.86 10.40 -9.70
N TYR A 148 -9.13 10.79 -9.72
CA TYR A 148 -10.08 10.49 -10.77
C TYR A 148 -10.11 11.64 -11.78
N CYS A 149 -9.75 11.36 -13.03
CA CYS A 149 -9.88 12.26 -14.17
C CYS A 149 -10.86 11.65 -15.18
N PRO A 150 -12.14 12.07 -15.22
CA PRO A 150 -13.16 11.44 -16.07
C PRO A 150 -12.80 11.46 -17.56
N ASP A 151 -12.18 12.55 -18.03
CA ASP A 151 -11.75 12.70 -19.42
C ASP A 151 -10.47 11.89 -19.76
N GLY A 152 -9.84 11.25 -18.76
CA GLY A 152 -8.58 10.54 -18.90
C GLY A 152 -7.35 11.46 -19.01
N ASP A 153 -7.56 12.77 -18.93
CA ASP A 153 -6.49 13.77 -18.95
C ASP A 153 -5.56 13.65 -17.74
N GLU A 154 -4.31 14.07 -17.94
CA GLU A 154 -3.31 14.13 -16.87
C GLU A 154 -3.74 15.14 -15.77
N PRO A 155 -3.64 14.77 -14.47
CA PRO A 155 -4.03 15.64 -13.36
C PRO A 155 -3.31 17.00 -13.38
N ARG A 156 -4.01 18.08 -13.00
CA ARG A 156 -3.49 19.47 -13.00
C ARG A 156 -3.35 20.00 -11.57
N PRO A 157 -2.32 19.58 -10.80
CA PRO A 157 -1.25 20.48 -10.28
C PRO A 157 0.15 19.81 -10.12
N PRO A 158 1.19 20.56 -9.68
CA PRO A 158 2.53 20.01 -9.44
C PRO A 158 2.55 18.89 -8.40
N GLY A 159 3.12 17.75 -8.78
CA GLY A 159 3.31 16.59 -7.93
C GLY A 159 3.83 15.41 -8.74
N ARG A 160 4.29 14.36 -8.08
CA ARG A 160 4.68 13.13 -8.78
C ARG A 160 3.43 12.28 -8.97
N HIS A 161 3.00 12.10 -10.20
CA HIS A 161 1.87 11.25 -10.55
C HIS A 161 2.33 10.06 -11.39
N SER A 162 1.55 8.99 -11.36
CA SER A 162 1.73 7.85 -12.26
C SER A 162 0.38 7.29 -12.62
N HIS A 163 0.17 7.03 -13.90
CA HIS A 163 -1.06 6.41 -14.38
C HIS A 163 -1.21 5.02 -13.76
N LEU A 164 -2.41 4.71 -13.25
CA LEU A 164 -2.72 3.38 -12.72
C LEU A 164 -3.42 2.56 -13.80
N PHE A 165 -4.59 3.01 -14.23
CA PHE A 165 -5.39 2.47 -15.33
C PHE A 165 -6.61 3.36 -15.57
N GLY A 166 -7.17 3.35 -16.78
CA GLY A 166 -8.41 4.09 -17.09
C GLY A 166 -8.33 5.57 -16.66
N PRO A 167 -9.35 6.10 -15.95
CA PRO A 167 -9.37 7.47 -15.45
C PRO A 167 -8.56 7.68 -14.16
N TRP A 168 -7.89 6.65 -13.64
CA TRP A 168 -7.24 6.67 -12.33
C TRP A 168 -5.73 6.92 -12.40
N TRP A 169 -5.29 7.85 -11.57
CA TRP A 169 -3.89 8.20 -11.39
C TRP A 169 -3.52 8.08 -9.91
N TRP A 170 -2.32 7.58 -9.64
CA TRP A 170 -1.70 7.75 -8.32
C TRP A 170 -1.02 9.12 -8.29
N TYR A 171 -1.09 9.79 -7.15
CA TYR A 171 -0.34 11.02 -6.95
C TYR A 171 0.30 11.06 -5.57
N TRP A 172 1.41 11.80 -5.51
CA TRP A 172 2.16 12.09 -4.32
C TRP A 172 2.48 13.59 -4.28
N GLU A 173 2.16 14.21 -3.16
CA GLU A 173 2.27 15.64 -2.91
C GLU A 173 3.00 15.87 -1.59
N ARG A 174 4.10 16.64 -1.64
CA ARG A 174 4.76 17.16 -0.42
C ARG A 174 3.97 18.37 0.06
N PHE A 175 3.69 18.43 1.36
CA PHE A 175 3.15 19.64 1.99
C PHE A 175 4.18 20.77 2.01
#